data_AF-A0A4Y2WDE9-F1
#
_entry.id   AF-A0A4Y2WDE9-F1
#
_cell.length_a   1.000
_cell.length_b   1.000
_cell.length_c   1.000
_cell.angle_alpha   90.00
_cell.angle_beta   90.00
_cell.angle_gamma   90.00
#
_symmetry.space_group_name_H-M   'P 1'
#
loop_
_entity.id
_entity.type
_entity.pdbx_description
1 polymer ?
#
loop_
_entity_poly.entity_id
_entity_poly.type
_entity_poly.pdbx_seq_one_letter_code
_entity_poly.pdbx_strand_id
1 'polypeptide(L)'
;MGEYHDLYVKCDVLQLADVFENFRKLCQHYYGLDCVHLFTAPGLAWQSSLKMTDQPLELFTDINMHMFVEKGVRGGISVITKRFSQANNKYLPNFDASKSIKHIIYLDCNNLYGASMVESLPYGGFEWISADVTLDWIQSIPQDSSEGYIFEVDLKYPEELHDLHNDYPLAPEKMDIKFEDLSEFSKAVLNGMKYTPSTKLVPNLKDKKNYITYYKNLQFYLKHGLKLEKVHKILKFQQKPWLKKYIMFNTEQRKNSKSAFEKDFFKLINNNVYGKTMENIRNRVDVQLVNDEKKAHELVAAPTF
;
A
#
# COMPACT_ATOMS: atom_id res chain seq x y z
N MET A 1 43.31 -18.03 15.69
CA MET A 1 41.98 -17.93 15.06
C MET A 1 40.92 -17.41 16.04
N GLY A 2 40.92 -17.87 17.30
CA GLY A 2 40.03 -17.34 18.36
C GLY A 2 40.17 -15.83 18.61
N GLU A 3 41.37 -15.30 18.80
CA GLU A 3 41.57 -13.86 19.07
C GLU A 3 41.05 -12.94 17.95
N TYR A 4 41.16 -13.39 16.69
CA TYR A 4 40.66 -12.63 15.54
C TYR A 4 39.14 -12.68 15.44
N HIS A 5 38.54 -13.83 15.74
CA HIS A 5 37.10 -13.98 15.90
C HIS A 5 36.57 -13.09 17.02
N ASP A 6 37.21 -13.11 18.18
CA ASP A 6 36.79 -12.32 19.36
C ASP A 6 36.92 -10.82 19.09
N LEU A 7 37.95 -10.40 18.36
CA LEU A 7 38.10 -9.02 17.90
C LEU A 7 36.96 -8.63 16.95
N TYR A 8 36.60 -9.47 15.99
CA TYR A 8 35.47 -9.22 15.09
C TYR A 8 34.15 -9.10 15.85
N VAL A 9 33.84 -10.07 16.72
CA VAL A 9 32.62 -10.05 17.53
C VAL A 9 32.56 -8.80 18.39
N LYS A 10 33.69 -8.42 19.02
CA LYS A 10 33.77 -7.19 19.81
C LYS A 10 33.53 -5.94 18.95
N CYS A 11 34.11 -5.88 17.75
CA CYS A 11 33.88 -4.77 16.81
C CYS A 11 32.40 -4.68 16.41
N ASP A 12 31.77 -5.78 16.02
CA ASP A 12 30.35 -5.81 15.61
C ASP A 12 29.43 -5.35 16.74
N VAL A 13 29.65 -5.84 17.97
CA VAL A 13 28.85 -5.46 19.14
C VAL A 13 29.02 -3.98 19.47
N LEU A 14 30.27 -3.47 19.47
CA LEU A 14 30.53 -2.07 19.79
C LEU A 14 30.00 -1.12 18.70
N GLN A 15 30.11 -1.49 17.43
CA GLN A 15 29.54 -0.71 16.32
C GLN A 15 28.02 -0.66 16.40
N LEU A 16 27.38 -1.80 16.67
CA LEU A 16 25.93 -1.84 16.84
C LEU A 16 25.48 -1.00 18.04
N ALA A 17 26.21 -1.07 19.16
CA ALA A 17 25.93 -0.26 20.34
C ALA A 17 26.01 1.24 20.03
N ASP A 18 27.09 1.70 19.38
CA ASP A 18 27.25 3.12 19.02
C ASP A 18 26.15 3.60 18.06
N VAL A 19 25.87 2.83 16.99
CA VAL A 19 24.78 3.14 16.06
C VAL A 19 23.43 3.19 16.78
N PHE A 20 23.16 2.24 17.68
CA PHE A 20 21.88 2.18 18.39
C PHE A 20 21.73 3.29 19.43
N GLU A 21 22.79 3.66 20.16
CA GLU A 21 22.77 4.81 21.06
C GLU A 21 22.52 6.12 20.31
N ASN A 22 23.15 6.30 19.16
CA ASN A 22 22.89 7.45 18.30
C ASN A 22 21.45 7.44 17.76
N PHE A 23 20.94 6.28 17.37
CA PHE A 23 19.54 6.12 16.97
C PHE A 23 18.57 6.47 18.09
N ARG A 24 18.83 6.04 19.34
CA ARG A 24 18.02 6.42 20.52
C ARG A 24 18.00 7.93 20.73
N LYS A 25 19.18 8.58 20.70
CA LYS A 25 19.30 10.04 20.81
C LYS A 25 18.52 10.75 19.71
N LEU A 26 18.59 10.25 18.48
CA LEU A 26 17.84 10.77 17.33
C LEU A 26 16.32 10.70 17.55
N CYS A 27 15.81 9.53 17.97
CA CYS A 27 14.39 9.32 18.24
C CYS A 27 13.89 10.22 19.38
N GLN A 28 14.67 10.33 20.45
CA GLN A 28 14.36 11.20 21.57
C GLN A 28 14.40 12.67 21.17
N HIS A 29 15.35 13.08 20.33
CA HIS A 29 15.48 14.46 19.88
C HIS A 29 14.30 14.91 19.02
N TYR A 30 13.90 14.12 18.02
CA TYR A 30 12.86 14.53 17.07
C TYR A 30 11.44 14.20 17.51
N TYR A 31 11.24 13.10 18.25
CA TYR A 31 9.90 12.62 18.62
C TYR A 31 9.68 12.57 20.14
N GLY A 32 10.73 12.74 20.95
CA GLY A 32 10.66 12.62 22.40
C GLY A 32 10.24 11.23 22.86
N LEU A 33 10.59 10.20 22.09
CA LEU A 33 10.31 8.80 22.39
C LEU A 33 11.63 8.04 22.39
N ASP A 34 11.83 7.21 23.41
CA ASP A 34 12.94 6.26 23.43
C ASP A 34 12.53 4.99 22.68
N CYS A 35 13.26 4.67 21.62
CA CYS A 35 12.94 3.54 20.76
C CYS A 35 13.11 2.19 21.45
N VAL A 36 13.77 2.09 22.61
CA VAL A 36 13.87 0.84 23.39
C VAL A 36 12.53 0.37 23.97
N HIS A 37 11.56 1.27 24.11
CA HIS A 37 10.20 0.91 24.54
C HIS A 37 9.32 0.42 23.37
N LEU A 38 9.91 0.30 22.17
CA LEU A 38 9.21 0.03 20.93
C LEU A 38 9.92 -1.11 20.21
N PHE A 39 9.18 -2.20 19.97
CA PHE A 39 9.76 -3.40 19.36
C PHE A 39 10.32 -3.17 17.94
N THR A 40 9.75 -2.22 17.18
CA THR A 40 10.10 -2.03 15.77
C THR A 40 10.00 -0.55 15.34
N ALA A 41 10.69 -0.18 14.26
CA ALA A 41 10.62 1.15 13.68
C ALA A 41 9.19 1.55 13.22
N PRO A 42 8.33 0.64 12.71
CA PRO A 42 6.90 0.92 12.53
C PRO A 42 6.14 1.25 13.82
N GLY A 43 6.46 0.58 14.93
CA GLY A 43 5.91 0.93 16.25
C GLY A 43 6.30 2.34 16.67
N LEU A 44 7.58 2.70 16.52
CA LEU A 44 8.08 4.05 16.76
C LEU A 44 7.40 5.09 15.89
N ALA A 45 7.32 4.85 14.59
CA ALA A 45 6.70 5.77 13.65
C ALA A 45 5.22 6.03 14.01
N TRP A 46 4.48 4.97 14.33
CA TRP A 46 3.08 5.07 14.74
C TRP A 46 2.90 5.86 16.03
N GLN A 47 3.63 5.51 17.10
CA GLN A 47 3.55 6.26 18.36
C GLN A 47 3.99 7.72 18.21
N SER A 48 5.04 7.97 17.43
CA SER A 48 5.49 9.33 17.13
C SER A 48 4.38 10.13 16.43
N SER A 49 3.71 9.52 15.45
CA SER A 49 2.62 10.17 14.73
C SER A 49 1.42 10.50 15.62
N LEU A 50 1.02 9.59 16.52
CA LEU A 50 -0.07 9.83 17.46
C LEU A 50 0.31 10.91 18.48
N LYS A 51 1.50 10.84 19.06
CA LYS A 51 2.00 11.84 20.01
C LYS A 51 2.09 13.24 19.40
N MET A 52 2.54 13.34 18.14
CA MET A 52 2.69 14.63 17.47
C MET A 52 1.36 15.25 17.05
N THR A 53 0.38 14.42 16.69
CA THR A 53 -0.92 14.86 16.17
C THR A 53 -1.97 15.00 17.26
N ASP A 54 -1.78 14.33 18.41
CA ASP A 54 -2.75 14.22 19.50
C ASP A 54 -4.14 13.79 18.98
N GLN A 55 -4.13 12.90 17.99
CA GLN A 55 -5.33 12.48 17.29
C GLN A 55 -5.98 11.28 18.01
N PRO A 56 -7.21 11.43 18.55
CA PRO A 56 -7.99 10.27 19.00
C PRO A 56 -8.44 9.47 17.77
N LEU A 57 -8.25 8.15 17.82
CA LEU A 57 -8.71 7.22 16.78
C LEU A 57 -9.74 6.28 17.39
N GLU A 58 -10.93 6.28 16.81
CA GLU A 58 -11.97 5.32 17.15
C GLU A 58 -11.63 3.95 16.56
N LEU A 59 -11.88 2.90 17.32
CA LEU A 59 -11.69 1.52 16.88
C LEU A 59 -13.01 0.97 16.34
N PHE A 60 -12.94 0.11 15.33
CA PHE A 60 -14.11 -0.67 14.94
C PHE A 60 -14.58 -1.57 16.09
N THR A 61 -15.85 -1.46 16.43
CA THR A 61 -16.54 -2.37 17.36
C THR A 61 -17.34 -3.45 16.62
N ASP A 62 -17.64 -3.23 15.34
CA ASP A 62 -18.30 -4.19 14.45
C ASP A 62 -17.27 -4.92 13.55
N ILE A 63 -17.22 -6.24 13.68
CA ILE A 63 -16.35 -7.10 12.86
C ILE A 63 -16.66 -6.99 11.36
N ASN A 64 -17.90 -6.69 10.98
CA ASN A 64 -18.28 -6.53 9.59
C ASN A 64 -17.66 -5.28 8.97
N MET A 65 -17.52 -4.17 9.72
CA MET A 65 -16.80 -2.99 9.26
C MET A 65 -15.33 -3.31 9.02
N HIS A 66 -14.71 -4.06 9.93
CA HIS A 66 -13.32 -4.50 9.76
C HIS A 66 -13.15 -5.37 8.50
N MET A 67 -13.98 -6.41 8.32
CA MET A 67 -13.92 -7.28 7.13
C MET A 67 -14.22 -6.52 5.84
N PHE A 68 -15.12 -5.54 5.88
CA PHE A 68 -15.46 -4.69 4.75
C PHE A 68 -14.27 -3.83 4.30
N VAL A 69 -13.64 -3.12 5.23
CA VAL A 69 -12.46 -2.30 4.92
C VAL A 69 -11.31 -3.17 4.45
N GLU A 70 -11.05 -4.30 5.12
CA GLU A 70 -9.99 -5.25 4.75
C GLU A 70 -10.15 -5.81 3.33
N LYS A 71 -11.38 -6.22 2.95
CA LYS A 71 -11.70 -6.66 1.59
C LYS A 71 -11.46 -5.55 0.56
N GLY A 72 -11.60 -4.30 0.96
CA GLY A 72 -11.31 -3.11 0.16
C GLY A 72 -9.83 -2.70 0.09
N VAL A 73 -8.90 -3.37 0.79
CA VAL A 73 -7.47 -3.03 0.74
C VAL A 73 -6.81 -3.56 -0.53
N ARG A 74 -6.10 -2.67 -1.25
CA ARG A 74 -5.27 -2.99 -2.42
C ARG A 74 -3.85 -2.49 -2.21
N GLY A 75 -2.91 -3.20 -2.80
CA GLY A 75 -1.51 -2.77 -2.86
C GLY A 75 -1.23 -1.83 -4.04
N GLY A 76 0.05 -1.58 -4.28
CA GLY A 76 0.49 -0.84 -5.46
C GLY A 76 0.16 -1.57 -6.76
N ILE A 77 -0.25 -0.79 -7.77
CA ILE A 77 -0.51 -1.31 -9.12
C ILE A 77 0.83 -1.45 -9.84
N SER A 78 1.12 -2.65 -10.33
CA SER A 78 2.27 -2.93 -11.19
C SER A 78 1.76 -3.55 -12.49
N VAL A 79 1.83 -2.80 -13.58
CA VAL A 79 1.33 -3.22 -14.90
C VAL A 79 2.37 -2.98 -15.98
N ILE A 80 2.44 -3.90 -16.94
CA ILE A 80 3.29 -3.80 -18.12
C ILE A 80 2.39 -4.03 -19.33
N THR A 81 2.01 -2.95 -20.03
CA THR A 81 1.14 -3.04 -21.21
C THR A 81 1.94 -3.23 -22.50
N LYS A 82 3.20 -2.79 -22.49
CA LYS A 82 4.16 -3.01 -23.58
C LYS A 82 5.41 -3.73 -23.08
N ARG A 83 5.59 -4.99 -23.53
CA ARG A 83 6.69 -5.88 -23.10
C ARG A 83 8.09 -5.36 -23.41
N PHE A 84 8.27 -4.71 -24.57
CA PHE A 84 9.55 -4.18 -24.99
C PHE A 84 9.40 -2.85 -25.73
N SER A 85 10.27 -1.91 -25.40
CA SER A 85 10.33 -0.60 -26.02
C SER A 85 11.76 -0.12 -26.00
N GLN A 86 12.35 0.12 -27.17
CA GLN A 86 13.66 0.74 -27.30
C GLN A 86 13.50 2.20 -27.74
N ALA A 87 14.32 3.09 -27.17
CA ALA A 87 14.42 4.47 -27.63
C ALA A 87 15.24 4.54 -28.92
N ASN A 88 14.90 5.47 -29.81
CA ASN A 88 15.65 5.77 -31.03
C ASN A 88 15.74 7.28 -31.18
N ASN A 89 16.79 7.90 -30.65
CA ASN A 89 16.97 9.34 -30.76
C ASN A 89 18.45 9.69 -30.90
N LYS A 90 18.71 10.88 -31.44
CA LYS A 90 20.04 11.38 -31.82
C LYS A 90 21.09 11.44 -30.69
N TYR A 91 20.67 11.26 -29.44
CA TYR A 91 21.56 11.27 -28.27
C TYR A 91 22.10 9.88 -27.93
N LEU A 92 21.65 8.83 -28.62
CA LEU A 92 22.06 7.45 -28.38
C LEU A 92 23.12 6.98 -29.40
N PRO A 93 24.12 6.18 -28.97
CA PRO A 93 25.19 5.70 -29.87
C PRO A 93 24.69 4.75 -30.97
N ASN A 94 23.53 4.11 -30.76
CA ASN A 94 22.88 3.20 -31.71
C ASN A 94 21.72 3.87 -32.46
N PHE A 95 21.73 5.20 -32.59
CA PHE A 95 20.70 5.93 -33.34
C PHE A 95 20.65 5.50 -34.80
N ASP A 96 19.45 5.21 -35.28
CA ASP A 96 19.19 4.81 -36.65
C ASP A 96 18.28 5.85 -37.32
N ALA A 97 18.86 6.65 -38.23
CA ALA A 97 18.17 7.71 -38.95
C ALA A 97 17.09 7.19 -39.91
N SER A 98 17.09 5.88 -40.25
CA SER A 98 16.04 5.26 -41.06
C SER A 98 14.77 4.96 -40.27
N LYS A 99 14.84 4.97 -38.92
CA LYS A 99 13.71 4.68 -38.03
C LYS A 99 13.12 5.96 -37.45
N SER A 100 11.86 5.89 -37.03
CA SER A 100 11.18 7.02 -36.38
C SER A 100 11.88 7.41 -35.07
N ILE A 101 11.91 8.72 -34.79
CA ILE A 101 12.47 9.25 -33.55
C ILE A 101 11.55 8.86 -32.40
N LYS A 102 12.13 8.30 -31.33
CA LYS A 102 11.43 7.80 -30.16
C LYS A 102 12.22 8.06 -28.89
N HIS A 103 11.54 8.67 -27.93
CA HIS A 103 12.05 8.92 -26.58
C HIS A 103 11.33 8.01 -25.58
N ILE A 104 12.02 7.68 -24.50
CA ILE A 104 11.44 7.01 -23.33
C ILE A 104 11.74 7.92 -22.14
N ILE A 105 10.72 8.20 -21.34
CA ILE A 105 10.83 9.02 -20.14
C ILE A 105 10.60 8.14 -18.91
N TYR A 106 11.39 8.37 -17.86
CA TYR A 106 11.20 7.78 -16.55
C TYR A 106 10.62 8.84 -15.62
N LEU A 107 9.45 8.58 -15.06
CA LEU A 107 8.77 9.44 -14.11
C LEU A 107 8.61 8.69 -12.79
N ASP A 108 9.03 9.30 -11.69
CA ASP A 108 8.88 8.77 -10.35
C ASP A 108 8.25 9.81 -9.44
N CYS A 109 7.24 9.40 -8.67
CA CYS A 109 6.56 10.30 -7.74
C CYS A 109 7.32 10.35 -6.42
N ASN A 110 7.89 11.52 -6.12
CA ASN A 110 8.55 11.77 -4.85
C ASN A 110 7.55 11.63 -3.69
N ASN A 111 7.81 10.68 -2.78
CA ASN A 111 7.03 10.47 -1.55
C ASN A 111 5.53 10.22 -1.81
N LEU A 112 5.21 9.34 -2.77
CA LEU A 112 3.85 9.01 -3.17
C LEU A 112 2.89 8.74 -1.99
N TYR A 113 3.29 7.85 -1.06
CA TYR A 113 2.45 7.56 0.12
C TYR A 113 2.31 8.76 1.05
N GLY A 114 3.38 9.54 1.24
CA GLY A 114 3.32 10.77 2.04
C GLY A 114 2.34 11.78 1.46
N ALA A 115 2.29 11.92 0.13
CA ALA A 115 1.32 12.77 -0.54
C ALA A 115 -0.13 12.34 -0.27
N SER A 116 -0.42 11.04 -0.21
CA SER A 116 -1.74 10.55 0.18
C SER A 116 -2.02 10.68 1.69
N MET A 117 -0.99 10.59 2.53
CA MET A 117 -1.14 10.67 3.99
C MET A 117 -1.32 12.09 4.53
N VAL A 118 -1.10 13.13 3.71
CA VAL A 118 -1.41 14.53 4.09
C VAL A 118 -2.85 14.93 3.80
N GLU A 119 -3.58 14.10 3.05
CA GLU A 119 -5.00 14.27 2.74
C GLU A 119 -5.88 13.93 3.96
N SER A 120 -7.19 14.17 3.84
CA SER A 120 -8.16 13.75 4.85
C SER A 120 -8.20 12.24 5.00
N LEU A 121 -7.91 11.75 6.20
CA LEU A 121 -7.93 10.34 6.57
C LEU A 121 -9.04 10.07 7.61
N PRO A 122 -9.65 8.88 7.60
CA PRO A 122 -10.64 8.49 8.61
C PRO A 122 -10.06 8.56 10.02
N TYR A 123 -10.87 8.93 11.00
CA TYR A 123 -10.47 8.88 12.42
C TYR A 123 -11.57 8.41 13.39
N GLY A 124 -12.85 8.43 12.99
CA GLY A 124 -13.95 7.98 13.83
C GLY A 124 -15.33 8.27 13.23
N GLY A 125 -16.38 8.14 14.05
CA GLY A 125 -17.77 8.28 13.63
C GLY A 125 -18.18 7.23 12.60
N PHE A 126 -17.71 5.98 12.78
CA PHE A 126 -17.96 4.91 11.81
C PHE A 126 -19.41 4.44 11.89
N GLU A 127 -20.15 4.56 10.78
CA GLU A 127 -21.57 4.24 10.75
C GLU A 127 -21.97 3.61 9.41
N TRP A 128 -22.76 2.54 9.48
CA TRP A 128 -23.47 2.03 8.31
C TRP A 128 -24.67 2.91 8.01
N ILE A 129 -24.74 3.44 6.79
CA ILE A 129 -25.89 4.25 6.35
C ILE A 129 -26.65 3.55 5.22
N SER A 130 -27.85 4.06 4.92
CA SER A 130 -28.69 3.55 3.83
C SER A 130 -27.94 3.56 2.49
N ALA A 131 -28.05 2.49 1.73
CA ALA A 131 -27.52 2.39 0.36
C ALA A 131 -28.45 3.04 -0.68
N ASP A 132 -29.61 3.55 -0.28
CA ASP A 132 -30.54 4.28 -1.13
C ASP A 132 -30.06 5.71 -1.35
N VAL A 133 -29.13 5.88 -2.29
CA VAL A 133 -28.50 7.15 -2.65
C VAL A 133 -28.50 7.34 -4.16
N THR A 134 -28.56 8.59 -4.60
CA THR A 134 -28.51 8.95 -6.02
C THR A 134 -27.08 9.14 -6.50
N LEU A 135 -26.88 8.99 -7.81
CA LEU A 135 -25.59 9.31 -8.46
C LEU A 135 -25.19 10.77 -8.22
N ASP A 136 -26.16 11.69 -8.30
CA ASP A 136 -25.94 13.12 -8.08
C ASP A 136 -25.45 13.39 -6.65
N TRP A 137 -26.00 12.68 -5.66
CA TRP A 137 -25.53 12.78 -4.28
C TRP A 137 -24.06 12.35 -4.18
N ILE A 138 -23.69 11.20 -4.75
CA ILE A 138 -22.30 10.71 -4.74
C ILE A 138 -21.36 11.73 -5.41
N GLN A 139 -21.76 12.32 -6.54
CA GLN A 139 -20.95 13.31 -7.25
C GLN A 139 -20.87 14.66 -6.52
N SER A 140 -21.88 15.00 -5.71
CA SER A 140 -21.91 16.25 -4.93
C SER A 140 -20.99 16.26 -3.71
N ILE A 141 -20.50 15.10 -3.25
CA ILE A 141 -19.64 15.00 -2.06
C ILE A 141 -18.34 15.79 -2.28
N PRO A 142 -18.04 16.82 -1.47
CA PRO A 142 -16.82 17.61 -1.61
C PRO A 142 -15.54 16.79 -1.37
N GLN A 143 -14.46 17.16 -2.07
CA GLN A 143 -13.15 16.52 -1.90
C GLN A 143 -12.54 16.80 -0.52
N ASP A 144 -12.90 17.91 0.11
CA ASP A 144 -12.45 18.38 1.42
C ASP A 144 -13.52 18.21 2.51
N SER A 145 -14.56 17.42 2.25
CA SER A 145 -15.61 17.11 3.22
C SER A 145 -15.03 16.57 4.53
N SER A 146 -15.57 17.04 5.66
CA SER A 146 -15.29 16.48 6.99
C SER A 146 -15.84 15.07 7.19
N GLU A 147 -16.74 14.64 6.31
CA GLU A 147 -17.28 13.28 6.25
C GLU A 147 -16.76 12.57 4.99
N GLY A 148 -16.36 11.32 5.14
CA GLY A 148 -15.95 10.44 4.07
C GLY A 148 -16.82 9.18 4.02
N TYR A 149 -16.75 8.51 2.88
CA TYR A 149 -17.55 7.33 2.59
C TYR A 149 -16.71 6.26 1.90
N ILE A 150 -16.93 5.00 2.28
CA ILE A 150 -16.49 3.83 1.52
C ILE A 150 -17.74 3.10 1.05
N PHE A 151 -17.82 2.84 -0.25
CA PHE A 151 -18.96 2.21 -0.90
C PHE A 151 -18.63 0.77 -1.31
N GLU A 152 -19.57 -0.15 -1.26
CA GLU A 152 -19.55 -1.41 -2.03
C GLU A 152 -20.52 -1.28 -3.20
N VAL A 153 -20.01 -1.34 -4.42
CA VAL A 153 -20.77 -1.02 -5.64
C VAL A 153 -20.58 -2.04 -6.75
N ASP A 154 -21.53 -2.06 -7.68
CA ASP A 154 -21.35 -2.65 -9.01
C ASP A 154 -21.06 -1.54 -10.02
N LEU A 155 -20.01 -1.71 -10.81
CA LEU A 155 -19.60 -0.78 -11.86
C LEU A 155 -19.55 -1.51 -13.20
N LYS A 156 -20.28 -0.99 -14.19
CA LYS A 156 -20.12 -1.40 -15.59
C LYS A 156 -18.87 -0.73 -16.17
N TYR A 157 -18.06 -1.52 -16.86
CA TYR A 157 -16.95 -1.03 -17.68
C TYR A 157 -17.41 -1.03 -19.15
N PRO A 158 -17.70 0.14 -19.72
CA PRO A 158 -18.20 0.21 -21.09
C PRO A 158 -17.11 -0.17 -22.11
N GLU A 159 -17.49 -0.94 -23.14
CA GLU A 159 -16.57 -1.44 -24.17
C GLU A 159 -15.92 -0.28 -24.95
N GLU A 160 -16.63 0.84 -25.11
CA GLU A 160 -16.12 2.03 -25.77
C GLU A 160 -14.88 2.65 -25.08
N LEU A 161 -14.62 2.30 -23.81
CA LEU A 161 -13.45 2.77 -23.05
C LEU A 161 -12.26 1.81 -23.12
N HIS A 162 -12.41 0.63 -23.70
CA HIS A 162 -11.39 -0.42 -23.62
C HIS A 162 -10.08 0.00 -24.27
N ASP A 163 -10.13 0.57 -25.47
CA ASP A 163 -8.93 1.03 -26.18
C ASP A 163 -8.26 2.19 -25.43
N LEU A 164 -9.06 3.13 -24.90
CA LEU A 164 -8.54 4.29 -24.17
C LEU A 164 -7.87 3.90 -22.85
N HIS A 165 -8.44 2.92 -22.14
CA HIS A 165 -7.95 2.50 -20.82
C HIS A 165 -7.04 1.28 -20.87
N ASN A 166 -6.70 0.76 -22.05
CA ASN A 166 -5.91 -0.46 -22.20
C ASN A 166 -4.53 -0.36 -21.53
N ASP A 167 -3.94 0.84 -21.52
CA ASP A 167 -2.63 1.08 -20.90
C ASP A 167 -2.68 1.14 -19.36
N TYR A 168 -3.84 1.52 -18.79
CA TYR A 168 -4.00 1.62 -17.35
C TYR A 168 -5.48 1.44 -16.93
N PRO A 169 -5.99 0.20 -16.92
CA PRO A 169 -7.37 -0.08 -16.57
C PRO A 169 -7.74 0.43 -15.17
N LEU A 170 -8.94 0.96 -15.03
CA LEU A 170 -9.45 1.50 -13.78
C LEU A 170 -9.95 0.41 -12.83
N ALA A 171 -10.06 0.75 -11.54
CA ALA A 171 -10.63 -0.10 -10.49
C ALA A 171 -10.03 -1.53 -10.42
N PRO A 172 -8.71 -1.68 -10.17
CA PRO A 172 -8.07 -2.99 -10.14
C PRO A 172 -8.62 -3.86 -9.00
N GLU A 173 -8.72 -5.16 -9.25
CA GLU A 173 -9.27 -6.12 -8.29
C GLU A 173 -8.30 -7.26 -8.00
N LYS A 174 -8.40 -7.82 -6.80
CA LYS A 174 -7.71 -9.07 -6.46
C LYS A 174 -8.47 -10.21 -7.10
N MET A 175 -7.83 -10.94 -8.01
CA MET A 175 -8.43 -12.09 -8.68
C MET A 175 -7.45 -13.24 -8.77
N ASP A 176 -8.00 -14.45 -8.71
CA ASP A 176 -7.24 -15.67 -8.99
C ASP A 176 -7.04 -15.77 -10.50
N ILE A 177 -5.77 -15.80 -10.91
CA ILE A 177 -5.44 -16.04 -12.31
C ILE A 177 -5.66 -17.53 -12.56
N LYS A 178 -6.47 -17.86 -13.56
CA LYS A 178 -6.63 -19.23 -14.04
C LYS A 178 -5.72 -19.47 -15.24
N PHE A 179 -5.50 -20.74 -15.57
CA PHE A 179 -4.70 -21.09 -16.75
C PHE A 179 -5.35 -20.55 -18.04
N GLU A 180 -6.68 -20.53 -18.08
CA GLU A 180 -7.46 -19.97 -19.19
C GLU A 180 -7.26 -18.46 -19.39
N ASP A 181 -6.94 -17.72 -18.32
CA ASP A 181 -6.69 -16.26 -18.40
C ASP A 181 -5.30 -15.94 -18.98
N LEU A 182 -4.43 -16.93 -19.16
CA LEU A 182 -3.10 -16.72 -19.72
C LEU A 182 -3.15 -16.45 -21.22
N SER A 183 -2.38 -15.46 -21.69
CA SER A 183 -2.12 -15.28 -23.11
C SER A 183 -1.46 -16.53 -23.71
N GLU A 184 -1.68 -16.81 -25.00
CA GLU A 184 -1.03 -17.91 -25.72
C GLU A 184 0.51 -17.91 -25.58
N PHE A 185 1.13 -16.74 -25.57
CA PHE A 185 2.57 -16.61 -25.30
C PHE A 185 2.95 -17.13 -23.91
N SER A 186 2.20 -16.75 -22.87
CA SER A 186 2.47 -17.19 -21.49
C SER A 186 2.27 -18.70 -21.34
N LYS A 187 1.28 -19.26 -22.04
CA LYS A 187 1.07 -20.72 -22.12
C LYS A 187 2.26 -21.42 -22.80
N ALA A 188 2.77 -20.86 -23.89
CA ALA A 188 3.96 -21.40 -24.58
C ALA A 188 5.22 -21.33 -23.69
N VAL A 189 5.42 -20.24 -22.94
CA VAL A 189 6.55 -20.07 -22.02
C VAL A 189 6.53 -21.08 -20.87
N LEU A 190 5.34 -21.48 -20.40
CA LEU A 190 5.23 -22.53 -19.37
C LEU A 190 5.87 -23.84 -19.83
N ASN A 191 5.87 -24.17 -21.12
CA ASN A 191 6.63 -25.28 -21.72
C ASN A 191 6.62 -26.59 -20.89
N GLY A 192 5.45 -27.02 -20.42
CA GLY A 192 5.28 -28.24 -19.60
C GLY A 192 5.51 -28.06 -18.09
N MET A 193 5.85 -26.86 -17.62
CA MET A 193 5.89 -26.53 -16.19
C MET A 193 4.48 -26.48 -15.60
N LYS A 194 4.34 -26.94 -14.35
CA LYS A 194 3.08 -26.89 -13.62
C LYS A 194 2.66 -25.44 -13.36
N TYR A 195 1.49 -25.07 -13.86
CA TYR A 195 0.86 -23.83 -13.48
C TYR A 195 0.43 -23.88 -12.01
N THR A 196 0.82 -22.87 -11.24
CA THR A 196 0.36 -22.68 -9.86
C THR A 196 -0.54 -21.46 -9.81
N PRO A 197 -1.85 -21.63 -9.55
CA PRO A 197 -2.76 -20.51 -9.39
C PRO A 197 -2.26 -19.56 -8.31
N SER A 198 -2.43 -18.27 -8.55
CA SER A 198 -2.10 -17.25 -7.56
C SER A 198 -3.06 -16.07 -7.68
N THR A 199 -3.43 -15.52 -6.52
CA THR A 199 -4.19 -14.29 -6.45
C THR A 199 -3.27 -13.12 -6.77
N LYS A 200 -3.67 -12.28 -7.73
CA LYS A 200 -2.94 -11.07 -8.12
C LYS A 200 -3.88 -9.87 -8.09
N LEU A 201 -3.32 -8.69 -7.84
CA LEU A 201 -4.02 -7.43 -8.09
C LEU A 201 -3.92 -7.12 -9.58
N VAL A 202 -5.05 -7.14 -10.29
CA VAL A 202 -5.08 -7.06 -11.76
C VAL A 202 -5.88 -5.84 -12.21
N PRO A 203 -5.24 -4.87 -12.87
CA PRO A 203 -5.93 -3.89 -13.69
C PRO A 203 -6.54 -4.63 -14.88
N ASN A 204 -7.87 -4.63 -14.98
CA ASN A 204 -8.57 -5.29 -16.07
C ASN A 204 -9.84 -4.50 -16.45
N LEU A 205 -10.29 -4.71 -17.69
CA LEU A 205 -11.43 -4.00 -18.29
C LEU A 205 -12.79 -4.69 -18.05
N LYS A 206 -12.88 -5.67 -17.14
CA LYS A 206 -14.14 -6.33 -16.81
C LYS A 206 -15.02 -5.44 -15.94
N ASP A 207 -16.33 -5.69 -15.94
CA ASP A 207 -17.25 -5.11 -14.96
C ASP A 207 -16.81 -5.45 -13.54
N LYS A 208 -17.06 -4.54 -12.59
CA LYS A 208 -16.72 -4.71 -11.18
C LYS A 208 -17.97 -5.04 -10.40
N LYS A 209 -17.92 -6.09 -9.59
CA LYS A 209 -19.04 -6.53 -8.73
C LYS A 209 -18.63 -6.50 -7.27
N ASN A 210 -19.50 -5.99 -6.41
CA ASN A 210 -19.23 -5.82 -4.97
C ASN A 210 -17.87 -5.13 -4.71
N TYR A 211 -17.54 -4.13 -5.53
CA TYR A 211 -16.28 -3.42 -5.48
C TYR A 211 -16.31 -2.38 -4.37
N ILE A 212 -15.45 -2.56 -3.37
CA ILE A 212 -15.37 -1.66 -2.22
C ILE A 212 -14.48 -0.47 -2.57
N THR A 213 -14.87 0.78 -2.42
CA THR A 213 -14.00 1.91 -2.81
C THR A 213 -14.28 3.16 -2.01
N TYR A 214 -13.23 3.93 -1.74
CA TYR A 214 -13.36 5.27 -1.17
C TYR A 214 -14.06 6.21 -2.16
N TYR A 215 -14.87 7.14 -1.66
CA TYR A 215 -15.73 8.00 -2.48
C TYR A 215 -14.98 8.80 -3.54
N LYS A 216 -13.77 9.32 -3.24
CA LYS A 216 -12.97 10.07 -4.21
C LYS A 216 -12.58 9.19 -5.41
N ASN A 217 -12.24 7.93 -5.15
CA ASN A 217 -11.92 6.97 -6.20
C ASN A 217 -13.17 6.62 -7.00
N LEU A 218 -14.33 6.46 -6.35
CA LEU A 218 -15.60 6.23 -7.04
C LEU A 218 -15.94 7.40 -7.98
N GLN A 219 -15.91 8.64 -7.48
CA GLN A 219 -16.10 9.84 -8.29
C GLN A 219 -15.11 9.92 -9.45
N PHE A 220 -13.84 9.57 -9.20
CA PHE A 220 -12.82 9.49 -10.26
C PHE A 220 -13.19 8.46 -11.33
N TYR A 221 -13.62 7.25 -10.96
CA TYR A 221 -14.02 6.21 -11.91
C TYR A 221 -15.24 6.63 -12.74
N LEU A 222 -16.25 7.21 -12.11
CA LEU A 222 -17.46 7.71 -12.77
C LEU A 222 -17.14 8.84 -13.75
N LYS A 223 -16.26 9.76 -13.34
CA LYS A 223 -15.77 10.85 -14.20
C LYS A 223 -15.04 10.33 -15.45
N HIS A 224 -14.38 9.18 -15.35
CA HIS A 224 -13.70 8.53 -16.46
C HIS A 224 -14.60 7.51 -17.20
N GLY A 225 -15.91 7.54 -16.97
CA GLY A 225 -16.89 6.85 -17.80
C GLY A 225 -17.33 5.47 -17.31
N LEU A 226 -16.82 4.95 -16.19
CA LEU A 226 -17.44 3.77 -15.57
C LEU A 226 -18.87 4.13 -15.15
N LYS A 227 -19.81 3.19 -15.31
CA LYS A 227 -21.22 3.43 -15.00
C LYS A 227 -21.60 2.72 -13.70
N LEU A 228 -22.18 3.45 -12.75
CA LEU A 228 -22.69 2.88 -11.51
C LEU A 228 -23.95 2.07 -11.80
N GLU A 229 -23.94 0.77 -11.48
CA GLU A 229 -25.12 -0.09 -11.63
C GLU A 229 -25.89 -0.23 -10.32
N LYS A 230 -25.17 -0.39 -9.20
CA LYS A 230 -25.79 -0.61 -7.88
C LYS A 230 -24.88 -0.17 -6.73
N VAL A 231 -25.49 0.35 -5.67
CA VAL A 231 -24.85 0.55 -4.36
C VAL A 231 -25.39 -0.51 -3.41
N HIS A 232 -24.50 -1.28 -2.77
CA HIS A 232 -24.88 -2.35 -1.84
C HIS A 232 -24.74 -1.92 -0.38
N LYS A 233 -23.66 -1.23 -0.04
CA LYS A 233 -23.36 -0.78 1.33
C LYS A 233 -22.58 0.53 1.30
N ILE A 234 -22.76 1.34 2.34
CA ILE A 234 -22.02 2.58 2.54
C ILE A 234 -21.56 2.65 3.99
N LEU A 235 -20.25 2.75 4.20
CA LEU A 235 -19.63 3.05 5.48
C LEU A 235 -19.28 4.53 5.51
N LYS A 236 -19.96 5.30 6.35
CA LYS A 236 -19.70 6.70 6.65
C LYS A 236 -18.67 6.82 7.77
N PHE A 237 -17.85 7.87 7.73
CA PHE A 237 -16.91 8.22 8.80
C PHE A 237 -16.55 9.70 8.78
N GLN A 238 -16.03 10.19 9.89
CA GLN A 238 -15.36 11.48 9.99
C GLN A 238 -13.92 11.36 9.51
N GLN A 239 -13.47 12.37 8.76
CA GLN A 239 -12.13 12.45 8.21
C GLN A 239 -11.57 13.86 8.32
N LYS A 240 -10.25 13.98 8.47
CA LYS A 240 -9.51 15.25 8.43
C LYS A 240 -8.02 14.97 8.17
N PRO A 241 -7.20 15.94 7.78
CA PRO A 241 -5.78 15.71 7.50
C PRO A 241 -4.94 15.61 8.79
N TRP A 242 -5.34 14.70 9.69
CA TRP A 242 -4.74 14.59 11.03
C TRP A 242 -3.27 14.15 10.98
N LEU A 243 -2.87 13.34 10.00
CA LEU A 243 -1.51 12.85 9.87
C LEU A 243 -0.56 13.86 9.18
N LYS A 244 -1.12 14.94 8.58
CA LYS A 244 -0.36 15.93 7.80
C LYS A 244 0.79 16.57 8.57
N LYS A 245 0.57 16.93 9.83
CA LYS A 245 1.60 17.57 10.68
C LYS A 245 2.85 16.69 10.79
N TYR A 246 2.66 15.39 11.01
CA TYR A 246 3.74 14.42 11.14
C TYR A 246 4.48 14.20 9.81
N ILE A 247 3.75 14.00 8.71
CA ILE A 247 4.37 13.76 7.38
C ILE A 247 5.16 14.97 6.90
N MET A 248 4.61 16.17 7.06
CA MET A 248 5.28 17.41 6.67
C MET A 248 6.51 17.68 7.52
N PHE A 249 6.43 17.44 8.83
CA PHE A 249 7.60 17.52 9.72
C PHE A 249 8.75 16.63 9.22
N ASN A 250 8.51 15.34 9.00
CA ASN A 250 9.54 14.42 8.52
C ASN A 250 10.06 14.80 7.12
N THR A 251 9.19 15.33 6.26
CA THR A 251 9.59 15.80 4.92
C THR A 251 10.55 16.98 5.00
N GLU A 252 10.27 17.97 5.86
CA GLU A 252 11.17 19.09 6.10
C GLU A 252 12.48 18.65 6.77
N GLN A 253 12.40 17.76 7.77
CA GLN A 253 13.61 17.22 8.40
C GLN A 253 14.48 16.48 7.39
N ARG A 254 13.89 15.67 6.50
CA ARG A 254 14.61 14.99 5.41
C ARG A 254 15.30 15.98 4.47
N LYS A 255 14.63 17.08 4.12
CA LYS A 255 15.18 18.13 3.25
C LYS A 255 16.37 18.84 3.90
N ASN A 256 16.30 19.08 5.21
CA ASN A 256 17.33 19.77 5.99
C ASN A 256 18.48 18.85 6.45
N SER A 257 18.29 17.53 6.35
CA SER A 257 19.28 16.52 6.77
C SER A 257 20.56 16.60 5.94
N LYS A 258 21.70 16.54 6.62
CA LYS A 258 23.03 16.58 5.98
C LYS A 258 23.60 15.19 5.74
N SER A 259 23.24 14.23 6.59
CA SER A 259 23.71 12.85 6.48
C SER A 259 22.80 11.99 5.59
N ALA A 260 23.36 10.98 4.93
CA ALA A 260 22.58 9.98 4.21
C ALA A 260 21.66 9.20 5.16
N PHE A 261 22.16 8.87 6.35
CA PHE A 261 21.42 8.16 7.38
C PHE A 261 20.14 8.89 7.80
N GLU A 262 20.20 10.18 8.15
CA GLU A 262 19.00 10.94 8.54
C GLU A 262 18.00 11.07 7.39
N LYS A 263 18.48 11.26 6.16
CA LYS A 263 17.62 11.32 4.97
C LYS A 263 16.83 10.02 4.80
N ASP A 264 17.48 8.88 4.99
CA ASP A 264 16.86 7.56 4.89
C ASP A 264 15.97 7.28 6.09
N PHE A 265 16.34 7.73 7.29
CA PHE A 265 15.53 7.63 8.50
C PHE A 265 14.18 8.34 8.34
N PHE A 266 14.16 9.62 7.94
CA PHE A 266 12.91 10.36 7.78
C PHE A 266 12.05 9.82 6.63
N LYS A 267 12.68 9.28 5.58
CA LYS A 267 11.97 8.56 4.50
C LYS A 267 11.30 7.30 5.05
N LEU A 268 12.06 6.49 5.81
CA LEU A 268 11.60 5.23 6.37
C LEU A 268 10.46 5.44 7.36
N ILE A 269 10.58 6.42 8.27
CA ILE A 269 9.61 6.69 9.32
C ILE A 269 8.27 7.21 8.76
N ASN A 270 8.26 7.89 7.61
CA ASN A 270 7.03 8.17 6.87
C ASN A 270 6.38 6.89 6.31
N ASN A 271 7.15 6.07 5.57
CA ASN A 271 6.63 4.83 4.98
C ASN A 271 6.15 3.83 6.04
N ASN A 272 6.82 3.79 7.18
CA ASN A 272 6.53 2.91 8.30
C ASN A 272 5.15 3.17 8.92
N VAL A 273 4.68 4.42 8.98
CA VAL A 273 3.33 4.71 9.47
C VAL A 273 2.29 4.06 8.58
N TYR A 274 2.41 4.23 7.27
CA TYR A 274 1.53 3.56 6.31
C TYR A 274 1.53 2.03 6.51
N GLY A 275 2.72 1.43 6.56
CA GLY A 275 2.87 -0.01 6.77
C GLY A 275 2.23 -0.48 8.08
N LYS A 276 2.34 0.30 9.16
CA LYS A 276 1.73 -0.02 10.44
C LYS A 276 0.19 0.04 10.40
N THR A 277 -0.37 1.02 9.69
CA THR A 277 -1.84 1.15 9.55
C THR A 277 -2.46 0.06 8.68
N MET A 278 -1.67 -0.59 7.83
CA MET A 278 -2.12 -1.67 6.93
C MET A 278 -1.71 -3.07 7.44
N GLU A 279 -1.19 -3.16 8.67
CA GLU A 279 -0.72 -4.43 9.23
C GLU A 279 -1.88 -5.40 9.47
N ASN A 280 -1.78 -6.62 8.92
CA ASN A 280 -2.73 -7.67 9.26
C ASN A 280 -2.33 -8.35 10.57
N ILE A 281 -3.02 -7.99 11.65
CA ILE A 281 -2.76 -8.52 12.99
C ILE A 281 -3.01 -10.04 13.10
N ARG A 282 -3.81 -10.64 12.21
CA ARG A 282 -4.06 -12.10 12.22
C ARG A 282 -2.81 -12.89 11.87
N ASN A 283 -1.87 -12.29 11.15
CA ASN A 283 -0.59 -12.91 10.83
C ASN A 283 0.39 -12.95 12.01
N ARG A 284 0.06 -12.34 13.16
CA ARG A 284 0.90 -12.40 14.37
C ARG A 284 0.74 -13.70 15.13
N VAL A 285 -0.30 -14.48 14.85
CA VAL A 285 -0.57 -15.75 15.50
C VAL A 285 -0.73 -16.80 14.41
N ASP A 286 0.13 -17.82 14.41
CA ASP A 286 -0.06 -19.00 13.59
C ASP A 286 -0.79 -20.07 14.42
N VAL A 287 -1.99 -20.46 14.00
CA VAL A 287 -2.78 -21.51 14.65
C VAL A 287 -2.94 -22.65 13.68
N GLN A 288 -2.30 -23.78 13.98
CA GLN A 288 -2.40 -24.99 13.18
C GLN A 288 -3.25 -26.05 13.89
N LEU A 289 -4.36 -26.42 13.26
CA LEU A 289 -5.14 -27.58 13.68
C LEU A 289 -4.53 -28.83 13.06
N VAL A 290 -4.12 -29.77 13.91
CA VAL A 290 -3.42 -30.98 13.48
C VAL A 290 -4.15 -32.20 14.00
N ASN A 291 -4.38 -33.17 13.11
CA ASN A 291 -4.99 -34.46 13.41
C ASN A 291 -4.01 -35.63 13.24
N ASP A 292 -2.73 -35.34 13.00
CA ASP A 292 -1.63 -36.30 12.85
C ASP A 292 -0.56 -36.04 13.92
N GLU A 293 -0.28 -37.05 14.74
CA GLU A 293 0.64 -36.94 15.88
C GLU A 293 2.06 -36.56 15.43
N LYS A 294 2.52 -37.11 14.30
CA LYS A 294 3.84 -36.80 13.76
C LYS A 294 3.97 -35.32 13.39
N LYS A 295 3.00 -34.79 12.66
CA LYS A 295 2.95 -33.36 12.31
C LYS A 295 2.83 -32.46 13.54
N ALA A 296 2.12 -32.90 14.59
CA ALA A 296 2.05 -32.15 15.83
C ALA A 296 3.43 -32.05 16.50
N HIS A 297 4.19 -33.15 16.57
CA HIS A 297 5.56 -33.14 17.08
C HIS A 297 6.50 -32.26 16.26
N GLU A 298 6.40 -32.29 14.93
CA GLU A 298 7.21 -31.43 14.06
C GLU A 298 6.96 -29.94 14.31
N LEU A 299 5.69 -29.54 14.48
CA LEU A 299 5.34 -28.15 14.75
C LEU A 299 5.75 -27.70 16.15
N VAL A 300 5.58 -28.53 17.18
CA VAL A 300 5.99 -28.22 18.55
C VAL A 300 7.52 -28.13 18.68
N ALA A 301 8.26 -28.89 17.87
CA ALA A 301 9.72 -28.85 17.85
C ALA A 301 10.28 -27.66 17.04
N ALA A 302 9.45 -26.91 16.32
CA ALA A 302 9.90 -25.77 15.55
C ALA A 302 10.40 -24.66 16.49
N PRO A 303 11.52 -23.96 16.17
CA PRO A 303 12.00 -22.81 16.96
C PRO A 303 11.01 -21.65 17.04
N THR A 304 9.95 -21.69 16.24
CA THR A 304 8.89 -20.68 16.14
C THR A 304 7.62 -21.06 16.91
N PHE A 305 7.59 -22.22 17.58
CA PHE A 305 6.49 -22.64 18.45
C PHE A 305 6.51 -21.90 19.79
#